data_AF-A0A645HG53-F1
#
_entry.id   AF-A0A645HG53-F1
#
_cell.length_a   1.000
_cell.length_b   1.000
_cell.length_c   1.000
_cell.angle_alpha   90.00
_cell.angle_beta   90.00
_cell.angle_gamma   90.00
#
_symmetry.space_group_name_H-M   'P 1'
#
loop_
_entity.id
_entity.type
_entity.pdbx_description
1 polymer ?
#
loop_
_entity_poly.entity_id
_entity_poly.type
_entity_poly.pdbx_seq_one_letter_code
_entity_poly.pdbx_strand_id
1 'polypeptide(L)'
;MFYADEIRALQKQYAKPEVSEQELNMAKMLINSMDTPFDPSKYQDEYQTKLRTLIEAKISGKEVVAAEFENPSKVIDLMEALKASVEKAKKDKELA
;
A
#
# COMPACT_ATOMS: atom_id res chain seq x y z
N MET A 1 24.39 13.00 -14.54
CA MET A 1 24.89 14.27 -13.98
C MET A 1 23.72 15.23 -13.98
N PHE A 2 23.42 15.88 -12.86
CA PHE A 2 22.31 16.83 -12.76
C PHE A 2 22.82 18.25 -13.05
N TYR A 3 22.02 19.04 -13.76
CA TYR A 3 22.31 20.47 -13.97
C TYR A 3 21.97 21.27 -12.70
N ALA A 4 22.55 22.46 -12.55
CA ALA A 4 22.44 23.25 -11.31
C ALA A 4 20.99 23.67 -10.99
N ASP A 5 20.16 23.84 -12.00
CA ASP A 5 18.73 24.15 -11.92
C ASP A 5 17.85 22.93 -11.57
N GLU A 6 18.33 21.70 -11.78
CA GLU A 6 17.64 20.47 -11.39
C GLU A 6 17.83 20.13 -9.90
N ILE A 7 18.81 20.74 -9.24
CA ILE A 7 19.09 20.52 -7.81
C ILE A 7 18.16 21.41 -6.99
N ARG A 8 17.09 20.80 -6.46
CA ARG A 8 16.19 21.47 -5.52
C ARG A 8 16.80 21.47 -4.13
N ALA A 9 16.86 22.65 -3.51
CA ALA A 9 17.22 22.77 -2.11
C ALA A 9 16.20 22.05 -1.22
N LEU A 10 16.69 21.36 -0.19
CA LEU A 10 15.83 20.75 0.83
C LEU A 10 15.07 21.85 1.57
N GLN A 11 13.74 21.78 1.55
CA GLN A 11 12.89 22.79 2.19
C GLN A 11 12.99 22.77 3.73
N LYS A 12 13.45 21.66 4.33
CA LYS A 12 13.65 21.51 5.76
C LYS A 12 14.96 20.77 6.03
N GLN A 13 15.73 21.26 6.99
CA GLN A 13 16.89 20.53 7.49
C GLN A 13 16.41 19.34 8.32
N TYR A 14 16.91 18.16 8.00
CA TYR A 14 16.66 16.96 8.78
C TYR A 14 17.53 16.98 10.03
N ALA A 15 16.93 16.71 11.18
CA ALA A 15 17.69 16.32 12.35
C ALA A 15 18.24 14.91 12.11
N LYS A 16 19.54 14.71 12.31
CA LYS A 16 20.14 13.38 12.41
C LYS A 16 20.17 13.00 13.89
N PRO A 17 19.18 12.26 14.41
CA PRO A 17 19.28 11.74 15.77
C PRO A 17 20.43 10.74 15.85
N GLU A 18 21.10 10.68 17.00
CA GLU A 18 22.00 9.57 17.30
C GLU A 18 21.17 8.30 17.46
N VAL A 19 21.53 7.27 16.72
CA VAL A 19 20.85 5.96 16.73
C VAL A 19 21.71 5.00 17.53
N SER A 20 21.09 4.21 18.41
CA SER A 20 21.82 3.20 19.18
C SER A 20 22.24 2.02 18.29
N GLU A 21 23.33 1.34 18.67
CA GLU A 21 23.79 0.14 17.96
C GLU A 21 22.74 -0.99 17.99
N GLN A 22 21.95 -1.07 19.07
CA GLN A 22 20.88 -2.06 19.21
C GLN A 22 19.76 -1.85 18.20
N GLU A 23 19.31 -0.60 18.00
CA GLU A 23 18.31 -0.25 16.99
C GLU A 23 18.81 -0.51 15.57
N LEU A 24 20.08 -0.17 15.30
CA LEU A 24 20.73 -0.47 14.03
C LEU A 24 20.78 -1.96 13.72
N ASN A 25 21.13 -2.79 14.72
CA ASN A 25 21.18 -4.24 14.56
C ASN A 25 19.78 -4.83 14.34
N MET A 26 18.77 -4.35 15.06
CA MET A 26 17.38 -4.76 14.86
C MET A 26 16.87 -4.41 13.45
N ALA A 27 17.13 -3.19 12.98
CA ALA A 27 16.76 -2.76 11.64
C ALA A 27 17.42 -3.60 10.55
N LYS A 28 18.72 -3.92 10.70
CA LYS A 28 19.44 -4.81 9.78
C LYS A 28 18.82 -6.20 9.70
N MET A 29 18.45 -6.78 10.84
CA MET A 29 17.78 -8.09 10.85
C MET A 29 16.44 -8.05 10.12
N LEU A 30 15.63 -7.02 10.33
CA LEU A 30 14.36 -6.86 9.64
C LEU A 30 14.55 -6.71 8.13
N ILE A 31 15.47 -5.84 7.69
CA ILE A 31 15.78 -5.65 6.26
C ILE A 31 16.23 -6.97 5.64
N ASN A 32 17.16 -7.69 6.27
CA ASN A 32 17.64 -8.98 5.79
C ASN A 32 16.54 -10.04 5.73
N SER A 33 15.56 -10.00 6.65
CA SER A 33 14.43 -10.94 6.62
C SER A 33 13.45 -10.68 5.47
N MET A 34 13.39 -9.44 4.98
CA MET A 34 12.54 -9.01 3.88
C MET A 34 13.32 -8.87 2.56
N ASP A 35 14.63 -9.17 2.60
CA ASP A 35 15.50 -9.03 1.46
C ASP A 35 15.14 -10.09 0.41
N THR A 36 14.99 -9.63 -0.81
CA THR A 36 14.72 -10.48 -1.96
C THR A 36 15.51 -9.96 -3.15
N PRO A 37 16.03 -10.85 -4.03
CA PRO A 37 16.71 -10.40 -5.23
C PRO A 37 15.80 -9.51 -6.07
N PHE A 38 16.30 -8.32 -6.40
CA PHE A 38 15.60 -7.41 -7.29
C PHE A 38 15.57 -7.98 -8.71
N ASP A 39 14.37 -8.31 -9.18
CA ASP A 39 14.11 -8.75 -10.55
C ASP A 39 13.30 -7.67 -11.27
N PRO A 40 13.92 -6.90 -12.19
CA PRO A 40 13.24 -5.86 -12.96
C PRO A 40 12.03 -6.38 -13.75
N SER A 41 12.05 -7.66 -14.14
CA SER A 41 11.00 -8.28 -14.96
C SER A 41 9.67 -8.42 -14.21
N LYS A 42 9.69 -8.39 -12.87
CA LYS A 42 8.49 -8.43 -12.03
C LYS A 42 7.73 -7.12 -12.01
N TYR A 43 8.36 -6.03 -12.43
CA TYR A 43 7.74 -4.71 -12.45
C TYR A 43 7.33 -4.39 -13.88
N GLN A 44 6.03 -4.20 -14.08
CA GLN A 44 5.48 -3.81 -15.38
C GLN A 44 4.97 -2.37 -15.30
N ASP A 45 5.08 -1.67 -16.43
CA ASP A 45 4.51 -0.35 -16.58
C ASP A 45 2.98 -0.48 -16.65
N GLU A 46 2.33 -0.30 -15.49
CA GLU A 46 0.87 -0.37 -15.37
C GLU A 46 0.17 0.63 -16.30
N TYR A 47 0.79 1.77 -16.58
CA TYR A 47 0.22 2.76 -17.48
C TYR A 47 0.20 2.23 -18.91
N GLN A 48 1.30 1.64 -19.39
CA GLN A 48 1.35 1.02 -20.70
C GLN A 48 0.38 -0.16 -20.82
N THR A 49 0.27 -0.98 -19.79
CA THR A 49 -0.69 -2.10 -19.76
C THR A 49 -2.12 -1.58 -19.88
N LYS A 50 -2.51 -0.61 -19.04
CA LYS A 50 -3.85 0.01 -19.08
C LYS A 50 -4.11 0.68 -20.43
N LEU A 51 -3.14 1.39 -21.00
CA LEU A 51 -3.28 2.06 -22.29
C LEU A 51 -3.51 1.06 -23.43
N ARG A 52 -2.77 -0.07 -23.45
CA ARG A 52 -2.98 -1.13 -24.45
C ARG A 52 -4.39 -1.72 -24.35
N THR A 53 -4.86 -2.01 -23.13
CA THR A 53 -6.23 -2.49 -22.91
C THR A 53 -7.27 -1.49 -23.42
N LEU A 54 -7.08 -0.18 -23.20
CA LEU A 54 -7.97 0.86 -23.70
C LEU A 54 -7.97 0.94 -25.24
N ILE A 55 -6.80 0.80 -25.86
CA ILE A 55 -6.65 0.79 -27.33
C ILE A 55 -7.39 -0.42 -27.92
N GLU A 56 -7.16 -1.62 -27.37
CA GLU A 56 -7.83 -2.85 -27.80
C GLU A 56 -9.35 -2.79 -27.62
N ALA A 57 -9.82 -2.20 -26.51
CA ALA A 57 -11.24 -1.95 -26.26
C ALA A 57 -11.86 -1.01 -27.31
N LYS A 58 -11.16 0.06 -27.69
CA LYS A 58 -11.61 0.98 -28.76
C LYS A 58 -11.61 0.31 -30.14
N ILE A 59 -10.58 -0.47 -30.47
CA ILE A 59 -10.48 -1.17 -31.76
C ILE A 59 -11.60 -2.22 -31.90
N SER A 60 -11.94 -2.91 -30.81
CA SER A 60 -13.03 -3.89 -30.77
C SER A 60 -14.44 -3.29 -30.77
N GLY A 61 -14.57 -1.96 -30.93
CA GLY A 61 -15.84 -1.27 -31.08
C GLY A 61 -16.66 -1.17 -29.80
N LYS A 62 -16.08 -1.47 -28.63
CA LYS A 62 -16.73 -1.26 -27.33
C LYS A 62 -16.48 0.19 -26.91
N GLU A 63 -17.55 0.95 -26.65
CA GLU A 63 -17.43 2.21 -25.93
C GLU A 63 -16.72 1.92 -24.61
N VAL A 64 -15.58 2.57 -24.41
CA VAL A 64 -14.78 2.43 -23.20
C VAL A 64 -15.53 3.16 -22.09
N VAL A 65 -16.46 2.46 -21.45
CA VAL A 65 -17.06 2.92 -20.21
C VAL A 65 -15.92 2.98 -19.20
N ALA A 66 -15.64 4.17 -18.66
CA ALA A 66 -14.68 4.36 -17.61
C ALA A 66 -14.95 3.33 -16.51
N ALA A 67 -13.90 2.63 -16.05
CA ALA A 67 -14.04 1.66 -14.97
C ALA A 67 -14.73 2.37 -13.79
N GLU A 68 -15.85 1.81 -13.36
CA GLU A 68 -16.62 2.31 -12.23
C GLU A 68 -15.65 2.37 -11.04
N PHE A 69 -15.50 3.56 -10.44
CA PHE A 69 -14.78 3.68 -9.19
C PHE A 69 -15.41 2.69 -8.22
N GLU A 70 -14.61 1.78 -7.64
CA GLU A 70 -15.09 0.94 -6.55
C GLU A 70 -15.61 1.87 -5.46
N ASN A 71 -16.93 1.93 -5.32
CA ASN A 71 -17.56 2.64 -4.23
C ASN A 71 -16.92 2.08 -2.95
N PRO A 72 -16.49 2.94 -2.00
CA PRO A 72 -15.93 2.44 -0.76
C PRO A 72 -16.94 1.45 -0.17
N SER A 73 -16.54 0.18 -0.16
CA SER A 73 -17.39 -0.90 0.32
C SER A 73 -17.95 -0.45 1.65
N LYS A 74 -19.29 -0.48 1.76
CA LYS A 74 -20.01 -0.09 2.96
C LYS A 74 -19.26 -0.70 4.13
N VAL A 75 -18.59 0.14 4.91
CA VAL A 75 -17.93 -0.26 6.15
C VAL A 75 -19.08 -0.68 7.04
N ILE A 76 -19.49 -1.94 6.91
CA ILE A 76 -20.48 -2.54 7.77
C ILE A 76 -19.84 -2.47 9.13
N ASP A 77 -20.41 -1.59 9.94
CA ASP A 77 -20.14 -1.25 11.32
C ASP A 77 -19.39 -2.36 12.08
N LEU A 78 -18.07 -2.43 11.85
CA LEU A 78 -17.19 -3.41 12.48
C LEU A 78 -17.19 -3.20 13.99
N MET A 79 -17.53 -1.99 14.42
CA MET A 79 -17.66 -1.60 15.82
C MET A 79 -18.89 -2.25 16.45
N GLU A 80 -20.05 -2.21 15.78
CA GLU A 80 -21.25 -2.93 16.22
C GLU A 80 -21.07 -4.46 16.13
N ALA A 81 -20.45 -4.96 15.06
CA ALA A 81 -20.15 -6.40 14.93
C ALA A 81 -19.21 -6.89 16.05
N LEU A 82 -18.21 -6.10 16.42
CA LEU A 82 -17.31 -6.40 17.53
C LEU A 82 -18.05 -6.35 18.88
N LYS A 83 -18.89 -5.34 19.10
CA LYS A 83 -19.73 -5.22 20.31
C LYS A 83 -20.61 -6.44 20.49
N ALA A 84 -21.30 -6.86 19.44
CA ALA A 84 -22.15 -8.04 19.44
C ALA A 84 -21.35 -9.32 19.75
N SER A 85 -20.13 -9.45 19.21
CA SER A 85 -19.26 -10.59 19.50
C SER A 85 -18.80 -10.63 20.96
N VAL A 86 -18.50 -9.47 21.56
CA VAL A 86 -18.06 -9.37 22.96
C VAL A 86 -19.21 -9.63 23.94
N GLU A 87 -20.41 -9.12 23.64
CA GLU A 87 -21.59 -9.40 24.48
C GLU A 87 -21.98 -10.89 24.43
N LYS A 88 -21.92 -11.51 23.25
CA LYS A 88 -22.16 -12.95 23.11
C LYS A 88 -21.15 -13.78 23.91
N ALA A 89 -19.87 -13.43 23.83
CA ALA A 89 -18.80 -14.11 24.58
C ALA A 89 -18.94 -13.94 26.11
N LYS A 90 -19.48 -12.81 26.59
CA LYS A 90 -19.78 -12.61 28.02
C LYS A 90 -20.97 -13.46 28.48
N LYS A 91 -22.02 -13.56 27.67
CA LYS A 91 -23.23 -14.32 28.00
C LYS A 91 -22.96 -15.83 28.05
N ASP A 92 -22.11 -16.33 27.17
CA ASP A 92 -21.68 -17.74 27.17
C ASP A 92 -20.79 -18.09 28.38
N LYS A 93 -20.14 -17.09 29.01
CA LYS A 93 -19.32 -17.27 30.23
C LYS A 93 -20.14 -17.21 31.54
N GLU A 94 -21.37 -16.71 31.50
CA GLU A 94 -22.29 -16.72 32.66
C GLU A 94 -23.20 -17.96 32.70
N LEU A 95 -23.28 -18.71 31.58
CA LEU A 95 -24.09 -19.92 31.44
C LEU A 95 -23.27 -21.23 31.57
N ALA A 96 -21.97 -21.13 31.88
CA ALA A 96 -21.05 -22.22 32.17
C ALA A 96 -20.51 -22.09 33.61
#